data_AF-A0A820FVS0-F1
#
_entry.id   AF-A0A820FVS0-F1
#
_cell.length_a   1.000
_cell.length_b   1.000
_cell.length_c   1.000
_cell.angle_alpha   90.00
_cell.angle_beta   90.00
_cell.angle_gamma   90.00
#
_symmetry.space_group_name_H-M   'P 1'
#
loop_
_entity.id
_entity.type
_entity.pdbx_description
1 polymer ?
#
loop_
_entity_poly.entity_id
_entity_poly.type
_entity_poly.pdbx_seq_one_letter_code
_entity_poly.pdbx_strand_id
1 'polypeptide(L)'
;HFCTQHVKKTAQTRIQLAKAQMTEFKALEDFEQIATPAQWNIHFILKPKVKIWSTKNKNYQLLLKRVELDIPSKIIDKVDFSFKIDESIISQDEAQAMYNQMRQITKDFRNQAMTLCVQLAARENEILSNEIKGIIERFPQENDDGFDAEPGYAAFKQYHELREKRMKLEIEQSLYFLFEQRVESETNNPEEEIIAPTLIRSLGEDFLLQQ
;
A
#
# COMPACT_ATOMS: atom_id res chain seq x y z
N HIS A 1 -6.02 25.02 7.42
CA HIS A 1 -5.54 23.64 7.66
C HIS A 1 -6.69 22.73 8.07
N PHE A 2 -7.42 22.14 7.11
CA PHE A 2 -8.34 21.05 7.42
C PHE A 2 -7.51 19.77 7.52
N CYS A 3 -7.24 19.32 8.75
CA CYS A 3 -6.74 17.98 8.99
C CYS A 3 -7.89 17.02 8.70
N THR A 4 -7.96 16.51 7.47
CA THR A 4 -9.01 15.59 7.02
C THR A 4 -9.06 14.36 7.93
N GLN A 5 -10.24 13.78 8.14
CA GLN A 5 -10.42 12.60 9.01
C GLN A 5 -9.45 11.47 8.67
N HIS A 6 -9.07 11.35 7.40
CA HIS A 6 -8.00 10.51 6.86
C HIS A 6 -6.68 10.64 7.63
N VAL A 7 -6.16 11.87 7.83
CA VAL A 7 -4.85 12.09 8.46
C VAL A 7 -4.86 11.61 9.91
N LYS A 8 -5.95 11.86 10.64
CA LYS A 8 -6.11 11.41 12.04
C LYS A 8 -6.17 9.89 12.12
N LYS A 9 -6.97 9.25 11.27
CA LYS A 9 -7.12 7.79 11.27
C LYS A 9 -5.83 7.09 10.83
N THR A 10 -5.17 7.60 9.79
CA THR A 10 -3.85 7.12 9.36
C THR A 10 -2.80 7.25 10.47
N ALA A 11 -2.78 8.35 11.22
CA ALA A 11 -1.89 8.51 12.37
C ALA A 11 -2.20 7.50 13.49
N GLN A 12 -3.48 7.28 13.81
CA GLN A 12 -3.90 6.27 14.79
C GLN A 12 -3.48 4.86 14.38
N THR A 13 -3.70 4.48 13.12
CA THR A 13 -3.30 3.17 12.59
C THR A 13 -1.78 3.00 12.62
N ARG A 14 -1.00 4.05 12.35
CA ARG A 14 0.48 4.00 12.50
C ARG A 14 0.89 3.71 13.94
N ILE A 15 0.24 4.33 14.93
CA ILE A 15 0.50 4.06 16.34
C ILE A 15 0.15 2.61 16.69
N GLN A 16 -0.99 2.11 16.21
CA GLN A 16 -1.40 0.72 16.42
C GLN A 16 -0.41 -0.27 15.78
N LEU A 17 0.05 0.00 14.56
CA LEU A 17 1.07 -0.80 13.87
C LEU A 17 2.39 -0.82 14.65
N ALA A 18 2.86 0.34 15.12
CA ALA A 18 4.08 0.41 15.92
C ALA A 18 3.97 -0.40 17.23
N LYS A 19 2.82 -0.33 17.90
CA LYS A 19 2.55 -1.15 19.09
C LYS A 19 2.53 -2.64 18.74
N ALA A 20 1.84 -3.04 17.66
CA ALA A 20 1.78 -4.42 17.22
C ALA A 20 3.17 -4.98 16.86
N GLN A 21 4.01 -4.18 16.17
CA GLN A 21 5.39 -4.52 15.86
C GLN A 21 6.23 -4.76 17.12
N MET A 22 6.11 -3.87 18.11
CA MET A 22 6.82 -4.03 19.39
C MET A 22 6.39 -5.31 20.13
N THR A 23 5.08 -5.58 20.19
CA THR A 23 4.57 -6.78 20.85
C THR A 23 4.96 -8.06 20.10
N GLU A 24 4.92 -8.06 18.77
CA GLU A 24 5.41 -9.18 17.95
C GLU A 24 6.91 -9.42 18.19
N PHE A 25 7.70 -8.36 18.25
CA PHE A 25 9.14 -8.46 18.48
C PHE A 25 9.46 -9.11 19.83
N LYS A 26 8.79 -8.67 20.90
CA LYS A 26 8.95 -9.28 22.22
C LYS A 26 8.56 -10.75 22.23
N ALA A 27 7.43 -11.10 21.60
CA ALA A 27 7.01 -12.50 21.50
C ALA A 27 7.99 -13.37 20.70
N LEU A 28 8.69 -12.78 19.72
CA LEU A 28 9.81 -13.45 19.06
C LEU A 28 10.94 -13.68 20.05
N GLU A 29 11.42 -12.65 20.75
CA GLU A 29 12.49 -12.78 21.76
C GLU A 29 12.18 -13.84 22.81
N ASP A 30 10.94 -13.88 23.30
CA ASP A 30 10.48 -14.90 24.25
C ASP A 30 10.56 -16.31 23.65
N PHE A 31 10.12 -16.49 22.39
CA PHE A 31 10.27 -17.76 21.67
C PHE A 31 11.76 -18.13 21.51
N GLU A 32 12.61 -17.18 21.12
CA GLU A 32 14.04 -17.42 20.87
C GLU A 32 14.77 -17.96 22.12
N GLN A 33 14.34 -17.55 23.31
CA GLN A 33 14.94 -17.96 24.59
C GLN A 33 14.58 -19.39 25.01
N ILE A 34 13.41 -19.88 24.62
CA ILE A 34 12.87 -21.16 25.11
C ILE A 34 12.71 -22.22 24.00
N ALA A 35 12.89 -21.83 22.74
CA ALA A 35 12.73 -22.72 21.60
C ALA A 35 13.84 -23.78 21.54
N THR A 36 13.45 -25.00 21.21
CA THR A 36 14.37 -26.10 20.98
C THR A 36 15.02 -25.97 19.59
N PRO A 37 16.16 -26.63 19.33
CA PRO A 37 16.78 -26.59 17.99
C PRO A 37 15.84 -27.06 16.86
N ALA A 38 14.99 -28.05 17.13
CA ALA A 38 14.00 -28.53 16.16
C ALA A 38 12.93 -27.46 15.85
N GLN A 39 12.44 -26.75 16.88
CA GLN A 39 11.49 -25.65 16.73
C GLN A 39 12.11 -24.47 15.97
N TRP A 40 13.40 -24.18 16.21
CA TRP A 40 14.18 -23.19 15.46
C TRP A 40 14.29 -23.52 13.97
N ASN A 41 14.53 -24.78 13.61
CA ASN A 41 14.60 -25.19 12.21
C ASN A 41 13.28 -24.92 11.48
N ILE A 42 12.14 -25.16 12.13
CA ILE A 42 10.82 -24.86 11.56
C ILE A 42 10.63 -23.35 11.38
N HIS A 43 11.03 -22.53 12.36
CA HIS A 43 11.03 -21.07 12.22
C HIS A 43 11.84 -20.62 10.98
N PHE A 44 13.03 -21.19 10.75
CA PHE A 44 13.87 -20.84 9.60
C PHE A 44 13.24 -21.19 8.25
N ILE A 45 12.37 -22.19 8.17
CA ILE A 45 11.61 -22.51 6.95
C ILE A 45 10.58 -21.42 6.63
N LEU A 46 9.92 -20.87 7.66
CA LEU A 46 8.88 -19.84 7.51
C LEU A 46 9.43 -18.44 7.28
N LYS A 47 10.57 -18.11 7.90
CA LYS A 47 11.17 -16.77 7.89
C LYS A 47 11.36 -16.20 6.47
N PRO A 48 11.87 -16.93 5.46
CA PRO A 48 11.99 -16.44 4.09
C PRO A 48 10.64 -16.08 3.46
N LYS A 49 9.61 -16.92 3.65
CA LYS A 49 8.27 -16.71 3.07
C LYS A 49 7.63 -15.43 3.61
N VAL A 50 7.69 -15.25 4.92
CA VAL A 50 7.20 -14.03 5.60
C VAL A 50 8.00 -12.80 5.15
N LYS A 51 9.31 -12.93 4.97
CA LYS A 51 10.17 -11.83 4.51
C LYS A 51 9.83 -11.41 3.08
N ILE A 52 9.59 -12.36 2.17
CA ILE A 52 9.20 -12.11 0.79
C ILE A 52 7.89 -11.32 0.77
N TRP A 53 6.86 -11.82 1.46
CA TRP A 53 5.58 -11.11 1.56
C TRP A 53 5.75 -9.71 2.16
N SER A 54 6.48 -9.59 3.26
CA SER A 54 6.70 -8.30 3.94
C SER A 54 7.41 -7.28 3.04
N THR A 55 8.37 -7.72 2.24
CA THR A 55 9.08 -6.87 1.28
C THR A 55 8.13 -6.39 0.18
N LYS A 56 7.32 -7.30 -0.36
CA LYS A 56 6.32 -7.00 -1.37
C LYS A 56 5.27 -6.01 -0.85
N ASN A 57 4.74 -6.25 0.34
CA ASN A 57 3.77 -5.35 0.98
C ASN A 57 4.34 -3.94 1.20
N LYS A 58 5.58 -3.82 1.68
CA LYS A 58 6.27 -2.52 1.81
C LYS A 58 6.39 -1.79 0.48
N ASN A 59 6.74 -2.50 -0.60
CA ASN A 59 6.80 -1.91 -1.93
C ASN A 59 5.42 -1.38 -2.35
N TYR A 60 4.34 -2.11 -2.09
CA TYR A 60 2.98 -1.65 -2.38
C TYR A 60 2.57 -0.45 -1.54
N GLN A 61 2.94 -0.38 -0.26
CA GLN A 61 2.73 0.81 0.57
C GLN A 61 3.49 2.03 0.03
N LEU A 62 4.71 1.85 -0.49
CA LEU A 62 5.44 2.93 -1.16
C LEU A 62 4.74 3.38 -2.46
N LEU A 63 4.16 2.44 -3.21
CA LEU A 63 3.37 2.77 -4.41
C LEU A 63 2.10 3.52 -4.07
N LEU A 64 1.38 3.10 -3.03
CA LEU A 64 0.20 3.80 -2.51
C LEU A 64 0.53 5.25 -2.17
N LYS A 65 1.67 5.50 -1.50
CA LYS A 65 2.15 6.86 -1.21
C LYS A 65 2.48 7.67 -2.46
N ARG A 66 2.92 7.04 -3.54
CA ARG A 66 3.12 7.74 -4.82
C ARG A 66 1.80 8.12 -5.46
N VAL A 67 0.80 7.23 -5.43
CA VAL A 67 -0.56 7.53 -5.92
C VAL A 67 -1.18 8.69 -5.12
N GLU A 68 -1.00 8.71 -3.78
CA GLU A 68 -1.43 9.82 -2.92
C GLU A 68 -0.82 11.17 -3.33
N LEU A 69 0.44 11.15 -3.77
CA LEU A 69 1.18 12.35 -4.16
C LEU A 69 1.09 12.65 -5.67
N ASP A 70 0.25 11.93 -6.40
CA ASP A 70 0.14 11.95 -7.87
C ASP A 70 1.49 11.78 -8.61
N ILE A 71 2.41 11.02 -8.02
CA ILE A 71 3.73 10.74 -8.58
C ILE A 71 3.64 9.46 -9.42
N PRO A 72 4.13 9.46 -10.68
CA PRO A 72 4.21 8.25 -11.49
C PRO A 72 4.96 7.10 -10.78
N SER A 73 4.35 5.92 -10.80
CA SER A 73 4.96 4.67 -10.34
C SER A 73 5.94 4.13 -11.38
N LYS A 74 6.96 3.38 -10.92
CA LYS A 74 7.83 2.58 -11.80
C LYS A 74 7.32 1.15 -12.00
N ILE A 75 6.36 0.70 -11.18
CA ILE A 75 5.90 -0.70 -11.10
C ILE A 75 4.57 -0.89 -11.86
N ILE A 76 3.71 0.12 -11.81
CA ILE A 76 2.67 0.29 -12.82
C ILE A 76 3.42 0.99 -13.96
N ASP A 77 3.44 0.42 -15.16
CA ASP A 77 4.09 1.04 -16.31
C ASP A 77 3.71 2.52 -16.40
N LYS A 78 4.57 3.35 -16.98
CA LYS A 78 4.27 4.77 -17.25
C LYS A 78 3.14 4.86 -18.26
N VAL A 79 1.93 4.56 -17.82
CA VAL A 79 0.69 4.76 -18.54
C VAL A 79 0.29 6.19 -18.25
N ASP A 80 0.54 7.03 -19.24
CA ASP A 80 0.09 8.41 -19.28
C ASP A 80 -0.92 8.51 -20.41
N PHE A 81 -2.18 8.76 -20.06
CA PHE A 81 -3.25 8.94 -21.05
C PHE A 81 -3.32 10.38 -21.57
N SER A 82 -2.38 11.23 -21.18
CA SER A 82 -2.31 12.61 -21.65
C SER A 82 -1.90 12.65 -23.12
N PHE A 83 -2.67 13.39 -23.93
CA PHE A 83 -2.34 13.72 -25.30
C PHE A 83 -2.48 15.22 -25.52
N LYS A 84 -1.77 15.75 -26.53
CA LYS A 84 -1.86 17.17 -26.87
C LYS A 84 -3.15 17.44 -27.62
N ILE A 85 -3.84 18.51 -27.23
CA ILE A 85 -5.03 18.98 -27.90
C ILE A 85 -4.65 20.15 -28.81
N ASP A 86 -5.28 20.23 -29.99
CA ASP A 86 -5.12 21.40 -30.86
C ASP A 86 -5.96 22.58 -30.35
N GLU A 87 -5.32 23.41 -29.53
CA GLU A 87 -5.90 24.61 -28.92
C GLU A 87 -6.21 25.73 -29.94
N SER A 88 -5.86 25.56 -31.22
CA SER A 88 -6.19 26.55 -32.26
C SER A 88 -7.65 26.45 -32.74
N ILE A 89 -8.27 25.28 -32.59
CA ILE A 89 -9.59 24.96 -33.11
C ILE A 89 -10.68 25.04 -32.03
N ILE A 90 -10.33 24.72 -30.78
CA ILE A 90 -11.26 24.72 -29.65
C ILE A 90 -11.03 25.92 -28.71
N SER A 91 -12.01 26.22 -27.87
CA SER A 91 -11.85 27.28 -26.86
C SER A 91 -10.88 26.84 -25.76
N GLN A 92 -10.31 27.82 -25.04
CA GLN A 92 -9.41 27.53 -23.92
C GLN A 92 -10.13 26.75 -22.80
N ASP A 93 -11.38 27.09 -22.53
CA ASP A 93 -12.20 26.40 -21.52
C ASP A 93 -12.45 24.93 -21.92
N GLU A 94 -12.71 24.68 -23.20
CA GLU A 94 -12.91 23.32 -23.73
C GLU A 94 -11.61 22.51 -23.69
N ALA A 95 -10.48 23.11 -24.05
CA ALA A 95 -9.16 22.48 -23.94
C ALA A 95 -8.84 22.10 -22.49
N GLN A 96 -9.05 23.03 -21.55
CA GLN A 96 -8.83 22.79 -20.13
C GLN A 96 -9.75 21.70 -19.58
N ALA A 97 -11.02 21.69 -19.97
CA ALA A 97 -11.96 20.63 -19.57
C ALA A 97 -11.49 19.25 -20.04
N MET A 98 -10.96 19.15 -21.26
CA MET A 98 -10.42 17.90 -21.81
C MET A 98 -9.13 17.47 -21.10
N TYR A 99 -8.22 18.39 -20.80
CA TYR A 99 -7.03 18.06 -20.00
C TYR A 99 -7.40 17.57 -18.59
N ASN A 100 -8.42 18.17 -17.97
CA ASN A 100 -8.95 17.70 -16.68
C ASN A 100 -9.49 16.27 -16.78
N GLN A 101 -10.21 15.94 -17.87
CA GLN A 101 -10.67 14.58 -18.13
C GLN A 101 -9.51 13.59 -18.30
N MET A 102 -8.46 13.94 -19.05
CA MET A 102 -7.26 13.09 -19.21
C MET A 102 -6.57 12.81 -17.86
N ARG A 103 -6.46 13.84 -17.02
CA ARG A 103 -5.91 13.71 -15.67
C ARG A 103 -6.75 12.76 -14.82
N GLN A 104 -8.08 12.90 -14.88
CA GLN A 104 -8.99 12.04 -14.13
C GLN A 104 -8.87 10.57 -14.57
N ILE A 105 -8.85 10.30 -15.87
CA ILE A 105 -8.65 8.94 -16.41
C ILE A 105 -7.33 8.33 -15.91
N THR A 106 -6.26 9.13 -15.93
CA THR A 106 -4.94 8.68 -15.45
C THR A 106 -4.95 8.38 -13.95
N LYS A 107 -5.60 9.22 -13.15
CA LYS A 107 -5.77 9.02 -11.71
C LYS A 107 -6.59 7.76 -11.40
N ASP A 108 -7.69 7.55 -12.11
CA ASP A 108 -8.56 6.39 -11.92
C ASP A 108 -7.86 5.08 -12.26
N PHE A 109 -7.13 5.04 -13.37
CA PHE A 109 -6.31 3.88 -13.73
C PHE A 109 -5.29 3.54 -12.63
N ARG A 110 -4.55 4.55 -12.12
CA ARG A 110 -3.58 4.36 -11.03
C ARG A 110 -4.25 3.82 -9.76
N ASN A 111 -5.41 4.35 -9.40
CA ASN A 111 -6.20 3.90 -8.24
C ASN A 111 -6.68 2.45 -8.38
N GLN A 112 -7.17 2.08 -9.56
CA GLN A 112 -7.63 0.71 -9.84
C GLN A 112 -6.48 -0.29 -9.84
N ALA A 113 -5.37 0.03 -10.52
CA ALA A 113 -4.17 -0.80 -10.52
C ALA A 113 -3.63 -1.01 -9.10
N MET A 114 -3.63 0.05 -8.28
CA MET A 114 -3.18 -0.03 -6.89
C MET A 114 -4.13 -0.87 -6.03
N THR A 115 -5.44 -0.77 -6.26
CA THR A 115 -6.44 -1.65 -5.62
C THR A 115 -6.12 -3.12 -5.87
N LEU A 116 -5.84 -3.49 -7.12
CA LEU A 116 -5.51 -4.88 -7.47
C LEU A 116 -4.26 -5.38 -6.75
N CYS A 117 -3.23 -4.55 -6.64
CA CYS A 117 -2.01 -4.89 -5.90
C CYS A 117 -2.26 -5.13 -4.40
N VAL A 118 -3.08 -4.28 -3.75
CA VAL A 118 -3.45 -4.46 -2.33
C VAL A 118 -4.30 -5.72 -2.14
N GLN A 119 -5.26 -5.97 -3.02
CA GLN A 119 -6.06 -7.21 -3.00
C GLN A 119 -5.19 -8.45 -3.18
N LEU A 120 -4.22 -8.41 -4.09
CA LEU A 120 -3.26 -9.50 -4.28
C LEU A 120 -2.43 -9.74 -3.02
N ALA A 121 -1.89 -8.69 -2.39
CA ALA A 121 -1.15 -8.82 -1.13
C ALA A 121 -2.01 -9.39 0.00
N ALA A 122 -3.29 -9.01 0.07
CA ALA A 122 -4.24 -9.54 1.03
C ALA A 122 -4.47 -11.04 0.82
N ARG A 123 -4.65 -11.47 -0.44
CA ARG A 123 -4.82 -12.89 -0.78
C ARG A 123 -3.56 -13.70 -0.49
N GLU A 124 -2.39 -13.18 -0.82
CA GLU A 124 -1.12 -13.83 -0.50
C GLU A 124 -0.91 -13.96 1.01
N ASN A 125 -1.31 -12.95 1.79
CA ASN A 125 -1.27 -13.01 3.24
C ASN A 125 -2.19 -14.11 3.80
N GLU A 126 -3.39 -14.26 3.23
CA GLU A 126 -4.32 -15.31 3.63
C GLU A 126 -3.74 -16.72 3.36
N ILE A 127 -3.17 -16.92 2.17
CA ILE A 127 -2.51 -18.19 1.80
C ILE A 127 -1.36 -18.49 2.77
N LEU A 128 -0.48 -17.50 3.01
CA LEU A 128 0.63 -17.64 3.94
C LEU A 128 0.17 -17.91 5.38
N SER A 129 -0.90 -17.24 5.82
CA SER A 129 -1.48 -17.44 7.15
C SER A 129 -2.03 -18.85 7.32
N ASN A 130 -2.70 -19.39 6.30
CA ASN A 130 -3.18 -20.77 6.30
C ASN A 130 -2.03 -21.78 6.34
N GLU A 131 -0.95 -21.52 5.60
CA GLU A 131 0.25 -22.35 5.66
C GLU A 131 0.89 -22.32 7.06
N ILE A 132 1.06 -21.14 7.65
CA ILE A 132 1.60 -20.97 9.01
C ILE A 132 0.74 -21.74 10.03
N LYS A 133 -0.59 -21.68 9.94
CA LYS A 133 -1.50 -22.43 10.82
C LYS A 133 -1.25 -23.94 10.72
N GLY A 134 -1.15 -24.48 9.50
CA GLY A 134 -0.84 -25.90 9.30
C GLY A 134 0.53 -26.32 9.84
N ILE A 135 1.51 -25.40 9.85
CA ILE A 135 2.83 -25.64 10.47
C ILE A 135 2.73 -25.59 12.00
N ILE A 136 1.97 -24.65 12.56
CA ILE A 136 1.75 -24.56 14.02
C ILE A 136 1.06 -25.84 14.53
N GLU A 137 0.08 -26.38 13.80
CA GLU A 137 -0.61 -27.63 14.19
C GLU A 137 0.32 -28.84 14.28
N ARG A 138 1.42 -28.85 13.50
CA ARG A 138 2.42 -29.92 13.46
C ARG A 138 3.71 -29.55 14.18
N PHE A 139 3.70 -28.46 14.92
CA PHE A 139 4.88 -27.96 15.60
C PHE A 139 5.24 -28.90 16.76
N PRO A 140 6.53 -29.19 16.99
CA PRO A 140 6.96 -30.11 18.05
C PRO A 140 6.48 -29.64 19.42
N GLN A 141 5.74 -30.51 20.11
CA GLN A 141 5.25 -30.33 21.48
C GLN A 141 6.01 -31.19 22.50
N GLU A 142 6.71 -32.22 22.02
CA GLU A 142 7.62 -33.08 22.79
C GLU A 142 8.97 -33.15 22.06
N ASN A 143 10.08 -33.25 22.80
CA ASN A 143 11.39 -33.59 22.23
C ASN A 143 11.70 -35.08 22.45
N ASP A 144 12.43 -35.70 21.52
CA ASP A 144 12.92 -37.10 21.62
C ASP A 144 13.74 -37.37 22.90
N ASP A 145 14.29 -36.31 23.51
CA ASP A 145 15.16 -36.37 24.70
C ASP A 145 14.38 -36.27 26.03
N GLY A 146 13.04 -36.24 26.01
CA GLY A 146 12.20 -36.15 27.22
C GLY A 146 12.10 -34.74 27.83
N PHE A 147 12.52 -33.71 27.11
CA PHE A 147 12.37 -32.31 27.51
C PHE A 147 10.99 -31.77 27.09
N ASP A 148 10.31 -31.07 27.99
CA ASP A 148 9.02 -30.41 27.70
C ASP A 148 9.21 -29.28 26.66
N ALA A 149 8.65 -29.46 25.46
CA ALA A 149 8.73 -28.50 24.36
C ALA A 149 7.45 -27.67 24.23
N GLU A 150 6.46 -27.89 25.09
CA GLU A 150 5.19 -27.17 25.15
C GLU A 150 5.35 -25.65 25.34
N PRO A 151 6.29 -25.15 26.17
CA PRO A 151 6.53 -23.71 26.30
C PRO A 151 6.96 -23.07 24.97
N GLY A 152 7.86 -23.73 24.23
CA GLY A 152 8.33 -23.26 22.92
C GLY A 152 7.21 -23.26 21.88
N TYR A 153 6.34 -24.28 21.88
CA TYR A 153 5.14 -24.29 21.04
C TYR A 153 4.19 -23.14 21.36
N ALA A 154 3.89 -22.90 22.65
CA ALA A 154 3.00 -21.83 23.06
C ALA A 154 3.53 -20.45 22.66
N ALA A 155 4.83 -20.19 22.88
CA ALA A 155 5.46 -18.93 22.46
C ALA A 155 5.47 -18.77 20.94
N PHE A 156 5.78 -19.85 20.19
CA PHE A 156 5.75 -19.82 18.73
C PHE A 156 4.37 -19.47 18.17
N LYS A 157 3.32 -20.10 18.73
CA LYS A 157 1.92 -19.84 18.37
C LYS A 157 1.56 -18.38 18.66
N GLN A 158 1.83 -17.90 19.87
CA GLN A 158 1.54 -16.52 20.27
C GLN A 158 2.23 -15.50 19.35
N TYR A 159 3.51 -15.71 19.07
CA TYR A 159 4.27 -14.87 18.14
C TYR A 159 3.63 -14.80 16.75
N HIS A 160 3.25 -15.95 16.19
CA HIS A 160 2.63 -15.99 14.86
C HIS A 160 1.21 -15.41 14.82
N GLU A 161 0.43 -15.53 15.89
CA GLU A 161 -0.87 -14.86 16.02
C GLU A 161 -0.72 -13.32 16.07
N LEU A 162 0.28 -12.82 16.80
CA LEU A 162 0.59 -11.39 16.84
C LEU A 162 1.06 -10.86 15.49
N ARG A 163 1.89 -11.64 14.80
CA ARG A 163 2.33 -11.34 13.43
C ARG A 163 1.15 -11.29 12.45
N GLU A 164 0.25 -12.26 12.49
CA GLU A 164 -0.95 -12.27 11.64
C GLU A 164 -1.80 -11.01 11.87
N LYS A 165 -1.99 -10.61 13.14
CA LYS A 165 -2.70 -9.37 13.50
C LYS A 165 -2.00 -8.14 12.92
N ARG A 166 -0.67 -8.02 13.03
CA ARG A 166 0.07 -6.91 12.41
C ARG A 166 -0.11 -6.88 10.89
N MET A 167 0.05 -8.02 10.21
CA MET A 167 -0.05 -8.10 8.75
C MET A 167 -1.45 -7.71 8.26
N LYS A 168 -2.50 -8.11 8.98
CA LYS A 168 -3.89 -7.66 8.72
C LYS A 168 -4.04 -6.14 8.85
N LEU A 169 -3.52 -5.55 9.93
CA LEU A 169 -3.54 -4.10 10.11
C LEU A 169 -2.82 -3.33 8.96
N GLU A 170 -1.72 -3.88 8.43
CA GLU A 170 -1.00 -3.28 7.29
C GLU A 170 -1.84 -3.27 6.00
N ILE A 171 -2.62 -4.34 5.77
CA ILE A 171 -3.54 -4.44 4.64
C ILE A 171 -4.73 -3.50 4.83
N GLU A 172 -5.34 -3.49 6.02
CA GLU A 172 -6.49 -2.64 6.34
C GLU A 172 -6.16 -1.15 6.17
N GLN A 173 -4.97 -0.72 6.61
CA GLN A 173 -4.49 0.64 6.39
C GLN A 173 -4.45 1.00 4.90
N SER A 174 -3.98 0.07 4.08
CA SER A 174 -3.81 0.26 2.63
C SER A 174 -5.16 0.32 1.92
N LEU A 175 -6.11 -0.53 2.32
CA LEU A 175 -7.48 -0.53 1.80
C LEU A 175 -8.23 0.75 2.18
N TYR A 176 -8.11 1.20 3.42
CA TYR A 176 -8.79 2.40 3.90
C TYR A 176 -8.44 3.63 3.07
N PHE A 177 -7.15 3.84 2.79
CA PHE A 177 -6.68 4.92 1.92
C PHE A 177 -7.32 4.87 0.53
N LEU A 178 -7.35 3.69 -0.10
CA LEU A 178 -7.93 3.53 -1.44
C LEU A 178 -9.43 3.76 -1.47
N PHE A 179 -10.16 3.38 -0.41
CA PHE A 179 -11.59 3.66 -0.30
C PHE A 179 -11.88 5.15 -0.19
N GLU A 180 -11.11 5.89 0.62
CA GLU A 180 -11.27 7.34 0.71
C GLU A 180 -10.93 8.04 -0.61
N GLN A 181 -9.87 7.64 -1.31
CA GLN A 181 -9.53 8.21 -2.63
C GLN A 181 -10.65 8.03 -3.66
N ARG A 182 -11.41 6.93 -3.61
CA ARG A 182 -12.58 6.73 -4.48
C ARG A 182 -13.74 7.64 -4.12
N VAL A 183 -14.04 7.78 -2.83
CA VAL A 183 -15.12 8.67 -2.37
C VAL A 183 -14.80 10.13 -2.71
N GLU A 184 -13.54 10.55 -2.55
CA GLU A 184 -13.08 11.90 -2.94
C GLU A 184 -13.16 12.12 -4.46
N SER A 185 -12.84 11.12 -5.29
CA SER A 185 -13.02 11.23 -6.74
C SER A 185 -14.48 11.29 -7.19
N GLU A 186 -15.41 10.72 -6.41
CA GLU A 186 -16.86 10.77 -6.69
C GLU A 186 -17.51 12.07 -6.21
N THR A 187 -16.92 12.77 -5.23
CA THR A 187 -17.49 13.96 -4.60
C THR A 187 -16.87 15.29 -5.05
N ASN A 188 -15.63 15.28 -5.55
CA ASN A 188 -14.99 16.50 -6.04
C ASN A 188 -15.25 16.70 -7.54
N ASN A 189 -15.87 17.84 -7.88
CA ASN A 189 -15.61 18.49 -9.16
C ASN A 189 -14.09 18.76 -9.25
N PRO A 190 -13.44 18.51 -10.40
CA PRO A 190 -12.00 18.65 -10.52
C PRO A 190 -11.59 20.06 -10.10
N GLU A 191 -10.69 20.15 -9.11
CA GLU A 191 -10.05 21.42 -8.74
C GLU A 191 -9.46 22.04 -10.01
N GLU A 192 -9.84 23.29 -10.30
CA GLU A 192 -9.38 24.08 -11.45
C GLU A 192 -7.88 24.38 -11.31
N GLU A 193 -7.04 23.41 -11.65
CA GLU A 193 -5.63 23.68 -11.90
C GLU A 193 -5.50 24.19 -13.35
N ILE A 194 -5.52 25.52 -13.50
CA ILE A 194 -5.32 26.20 -14.79
C ILE A 194 -3.95 25.79 -15.34
N ILE A 195 -3.94 25.04 -16.44
CA ILE A 195 -2.71 24.71 -17.15
C ILE A 195 -2.29 25.99 -17.89
N ALA A 196 -1.07 26.47 -17.63
CA ALA A 196 -0.53 27.60 -18.37
C ALA A 196 -0.48 27.24 -19.88
N PRO A 197 -0.98 28.11 -20.78
CA PRO A 197 -1.07 27.82 -22.20
C PRO A 197 0.29 27.37 -22.76
N THR A 198 0.34 26.20 -23.39
CA THR A 198 1.52 25.78 -24.13
C THR A 198 1.57 26.48 -25.49
N LEU A 199 2.03 27.73 -25.49
CA LEU A 199 2.81 28.36 -26.56
C LEU A 199 2.34 28.13 -28.01
N ILE A 200 1.14 28.58 -28.40
CA ILE A 200 0.85 28.92 -29.82
C ILE A 200 0.08 30.25 -29.98
N ARG A 201 -0.74 30.68 -29.01
CA ARG A 201 -1.52 31.94 -29.14
C ARG A 201 -0.88 33.21 -28.55
N SER A 202 0.22 33.13 -27.80
CA SER A 202 0.88 34.32 -27.25
C SER A 202 1.64 35.16 -28.29
N LEU A 203 1.60 34.78 -29.57
CA LEU A 203 2.22 35.53 -30.67
C LEU A 203 1.20 36.31 -31.53
N GLY A 204 -0.08 36.38 -31.11
CA GLY A 204 -1.15 36.95 -31.92
C GLY A 204 -1.50 38.42 -31.67
N GLU A 205 -1.21 38.98 -30.49
CA GLU A 205 -1.69 40.33 -30.12
C GLU A 205 -0.58 41.39 -30.02
N ASP A 206 0.69 40.99 -29.83
CA ASP A 206 1.81 41.94 -29.75
C ASP A 206 2.39 42.36 -31.11
N PHE A 207 1.91 41.79 -32.22
CA PHE A 207 2.42 42.11 -33.57
C PHE A 207 1.59 43.15 -34.35
N LEU A 208 0.49 43.67 -33.78
CA LEU A 208 -0.39 44.65 -34.45
C LEU A 208 -0.28 46.09 -33.91
N LEU A 209 0.71 46.40 -33.06
CA LEU A 209 0.97 47.78 -32.57
C LEU A 209 2.28 48.40 -33.07
N GLN A 210 2.88 47.84 -34.12
CA GLN A 210 3.95 48.51 -34.87
C GLN A 210 3.76 48.32 -36.38
N GLN A 211 2.83 49.08 -36.96
CA GLN A 211 2.96 49.66 -38.31
C GLN A 211 1.94 50.78 -38.53
#